data_AF-A0A0Q7WX16-F1
#
_entry.id   AF-A0A0Q7WX16-F1
#
_cell.length_a   1.000
_cell.length_b   1.000
_cell.length_c   1.000
_cell.angle_alpha   90.00
_cell.angle_beta   90.00
_cell.angle_gamma   90.00
#
_symmetry.space_group_name_H-M   'P 1'
#
loop_
_entity.id
_entity.type
_entity.pdbx_description
1 polymer ?
#
loop_
_entity_poly.entity_id
_entity_poly.type
_entity_poly.pdbx_seq_one_letter_code
_entity_poly.pdbx_strand_id
1 'polypeptide(L)'
;MNRGPAPGTVRAERTMSDKAAAAWCTVPDWVAELAACADREGLRGAEKRVGYSASALSTVINNRYPGDVARVEEKVRGALMGATVTCPALGEIGRDACLDWQKKPFAATSSIRAAVYRACRAGCRHSSLKASQGESC
;
A
#
# COMPACT_ATOMS: atom_id res chain seq x y z
N MET A 1 -6.35 -33.81 -23.67
CA MET A 1 -6.13 -33.58 -22.22
C MET A 1 -6.60 -32.17 -21.89
N ASN A 2 -7.92 -31.98 -21.73
CA ASN A 2 -8.50 -30.69 -21.35
C ASN A 2 -9.52 -30.97 -20.25
N ARG A 3 -9.09 -30.90 -18.98
CA ARG A 3 -10.02 -30.90 -17.84
C ARG A 3 -10.50 -29.47 -17.66
N GLY A 4 -11.59 -29.11 -18.34
CA GLY A 4 -12.39 -27.96 -17.93
C GLY A 4 -13.18 -28.30 -16.66
N PRO A 5 -13.40 -27.37 -15.73
CA PRO A 5 -14.25 -27.64 -14.58
C PRO A 5 -15.74 -27.62 -14.98
N ALA A 6 -16.50 -28.57 -14.42
CA ALA A 6 -17.92 -28.81 -14.70
C ALA A 6 -18.84 -27.67 -14.20
N PRO A 7 -20.03 -27.49 -14.82
CA PRO A 7 -21.00 -26.50 -14.39
C PRO A 7 -21.85 -27.08 -13.23
N GLY A 8 -21.80 -26.45 -12.06
CA GLY A 8 -22.66 -26.85 -10.95
C GLY A 8 -22.08 -26.57 -9.57
N THR A 9 -21.97 -25.31 -9.19
CA THR A 9 -22.38 -24.77 -7.89
C THR A 9 -22.34 -23.24 -8.03
N VAL A 10 -23.48 -22.55 -7.93
CA VAL A 10 -23.45 -21.13 -7.56
C VAL A 10 -23.09 -21.06 -6.09
N ARG A 11 -21.83 -21.37 -5.77
CA ARG A 11 -21.21 -20.87 -4.54
C ARG A 11 -21.18 -19.37 -4.74
N ALA A 12 -21.98 -18.61 -3.98
CA ALA A 12 -21.80 -17.17 -3.90
C ALA A 12 -20.30 -16.90 -3.75
N GLU A 13 -19.68 -16.32 -4.78
CA GLU A 13 -18.26 -16.03 -4.77
C GLU A 13 -18.02 -15.11 -3.58
N ARG A 14 -17.45 -15.65 -2.50
CA ARG A 14 -17.19 -14.89 -1.29
C ARG A 14 -16.39 -13.65 -1.68
N THR A 15 -17.01 -12.50 -1.52
CA THR A 15 -16.39 -11.21 -1.83
C THR A 15 -15.16 -11.04 -0.94
N MET A 16 -14.24 -10.18 -1.34
CA MET A 16 -13.10 -9.85 -0.51
C MET A 16 -13.56 -9.20 0.80
N SER A 17 -14.68 -8.48 0.76
CA SER A 17 -15.34 -7.92 1.96
C SER A 17 -15.83 -9.02 2.92
N ASP A 18 -16.43 -10.11 2.41
CA ASP A 18 -16.81 -11.27 3.23
C ASP A 18 -15.59 -11.95 3.88
N LYS A 19 -14.48 -12.05 3.14
CA LYS A 19 -13.23 -12.64 3.66
C LYS A 19 -12.62 -11.76 4.75
N ALA A 20 -12.66 -10.44 4.57
CA ALA A 20 -12.22 -9.49 5.60
C ALA A 20 -13.06 -9.66 6.88
N ALA A 21 -14.39 -9.70 6.76
CA ALA A 21 -15.29 -9.89 7.90
C ALA A 21 -15.10 -11.24 8.61
N ALA A 22 -14.75 -12.30 7.88
CA ALA A 22 -14.47 -13.60 8.47
C ALA A 22 -13.10 -13.69 9.16
N ALA A 23 -12.11 -12.93 8.69
CA ALA A 23 -10.73 -12.98 9.20
C ALA A 23 -10.44 -11.99 10.32
N TRP A 24 -11.16 -10.87 10.35
CA TRP A 24 -10.99 -9.81 11.34
C TRP A 24 -12.18 -9.81 12.31
N CYS A 25 -11.90 -9.93 13.61
CA CYS A 25 -12.93 -9.80 14.66
C CYS A 25 -13.59 -8.40 14.62
N THR A 26 -12.81 -7.38 14.29
CA THR A 26 -13.30 -6.03 13.98
C THR A 26 -12.54 -5.57 12.75
N VAL A 27 -13.26 -5.37 11.64
CA VAL A 27 -12.65 -4.97 10.36
C VAL A 27 -12.21 -3.50 10.46
N PRO A 28 -10.91 -3.19 10.33
CA PRO A 28 -10.46 -1.80 10.27
C PRO A 28 -11.01 -1.08 9.03
N ASP A 29 -11.21 0.23 9.13
CA ASP A 29 -11.70 1.09 8.05
C ASP A 29 -10.91 0.92 6.75
N TRP A 30 -9.58 0.91 6.85
CA TRP A 30 -8.69 0.78 5.71
C TRP A 30 -8.73 -0.62 5.08
N VAL A 31 -8.97 -1.67 5.87
CA VAL A 31 -9.14 -3.05 5.36
C VAL A 31 -10.48 -3.17 4.63
N ALA A 32 -11.54 -2.57 5.18
CA ALA A 32 -12.84 -2.52 4.53
C ALA A 32 -12.76 -1.79 3.17
N GLU A 33 -12.08 -0.64 3.11
CA GLU A 33 -11.90 0.07 1.84
C GLU A 33 -11.01 -0.71 0.86
N LEU A 34 -9.96 -1.38 1.34
CA LEU A 34 -9.13 -2.25 0.51
C LEU A 34 -9.94 -3.42 -0.07
N ALA A 35 -10.78 -4.05 0.74
CA ALA A 35 -11.64 -5.15 0.33
C ALA A 35 -12.69 -4.67 -0.68
N ALA A 36 -13.34 -3.53 -0.42
CA ALA A 36 -14.28 -2.90 -1.34
C ALA A 36 -13.61 -2.52 -2.68
N CYS A 37 -12.39 -1.97 -2.63
CA CYS A 37 -11.61 -1.67 -3.84
C CYS A 37 -11.27 -2.95 -4.62
N ALA A 38 -10.91 -4.03 -3.92
CA ALA A 38 -10.64 -5.32 -4.55
C ALA A 38 -11.90 -5.97 -5.13
N ASP A 39 -13.08 -5.72 -4.55
CA ASP A 39 -14.35 -6.16 -5.10
C ASP A 39 -14.76 -5.35 -6.34
N ARG A 40 -14.48 -4.04 -6.37
CA ARG A 40 -14.76 -3.16 -7.54
C ARG A 40 -13.80 -3.35 -8.71
N GLU A 41 -12.50 -3.39 -8.43
CA GLU A 41 -11.43 -3.31 -9.45
C GLU A 41 -10.59 -4.60 -9.55
N GLY A 42 -10.84 -5.58 -8.68
CA GLY A 42 -10.01 -6.77 -8.52
C GLY A 42 -8.72 -6.49 -7.74
N LEU A 43 -8.08 -7.56 -7.25
CA LEU A 43 -6.79 -7.46 -6.53
C LEU A 43 -5.67 -6.84 -7.38
N ARG A 44 -5.72 -7.01 -8.71
CA ARG A 44 -4.75 -6.38 -9.63
C ARG A 44 -4.98 -4.87 -9.77
N GLY A 45 -6.23 -4.41 -9.68
CA GLY A 45 -6.54 -2.98 -9.63
C GLY A 45 -6.03 -2.37 -8.33
N ALA A 46 -6.35 -3.01 -7.20
CA ALA A 46 -5.85 -2.60 -5.89
C ALA A 46 -4.30 -2.60 -5.82
N GLU A 47 -3.63 -3.58 -6.44
CA GLU A 47 -2.17 -3.63 -6.55
C GLU A 47 -1.59 -2.39 -7.23
N LYS A 48 -2.17 -1.97 -8.36
CA LYS A 48 -1.71 -0.79 -9.10
C LYS A 48 -1.92 0.51 -8.31
N ARG A 49 -2.99 0.59 -7.51
CA ARG A 49 -3.30 1.77 -6.71
C ARG A 49 -2.43 1.87 -5.45
N VAL A 50 -2.30 0.77 -4.70
CA VAL A 50 -1.61 0.76 -3.40
C VAL A 50 -0.09 0.55 -3.54
N GLY A 51 0.35 -0.08 -4.63
CA GLY A 51 1.75 -0.41 -4.88
C GLY A 51 2.26 -1.64 -4.13
N TYR A 52 1.36 -2.51 -3.67
CA TYR A 52 1.66 -3.81 -3.07
C TYR A 52 1.12 -4.94 -3.94
N SER A 53 1.83 -6.06 -3.98
CA SER A 53 1.41 -7.21 -4.79
C SER A 53 0.01 -7.72 -4.41
N ALA A 54 -0.76 -8.20 -5.39
CA ALA A 54 -2.09 -8.76 -5.17
C ALA A 54 -2.12 -9.86 -4.09
N SER A 55 -1.07 -10.68 -4.01
CA SER A 55 -0.91 -11.70 -2.97
C SER A 55 -0.71 -11.10 -1.57
N ALA A 56 0.06 -10.01 -1.46
CA ALA A 56 0.22 -9.29 -0.20
C ALA A 56 -1.12 -8.68 0.24
N LEU A 57 -1.84 -8.01 -0.66
CA LEU A 57 -3.15 -7.45 -0.35
C LEU A 57 -4.17 -8.53 0.07
N SER A 58 -4.18 -9.67 -0.61
CA SER A 58 -5.03 -10.80 -0.24
C SER A 58 -4.69 -11.37 1.15
N THR A 59 -3.40 -11.52 1.47
CA THR A 59 -2.99 -12.00 2.81
C THR A 59 -3.31 -10.99 3.91
N VAL A 60 -3.27 -9.69 3.62
CA VAL A 60 -3.72 -8.62 4.53
C VAL A 60 -5.22 -8.69 4.78
N ILE A 61 -6.03 -8.83 3.73
CA ILE A 61 -7.49 -9.00 3.86
C ILE A 61 -7.82 -10.23 4.72
N ASN A 62 -7.07 -11.31 4.57
CA ASN A 62 -7.23 -12.53 5.37
C ASN A 62 -6.55 -12.49 6.75
N ASN A 63 -6.08 -11.33 7.22
CA ASN A 63 -5.38 -11.14 8.50
C ASN A 63 -4.20 -12.13 8.71
N ARG A 64 -3.48 -12.43 7.64
CA ARG A 64 -2.40 -13.45 7.57
C ARG A 64 -1.09 -12.88 7.06
N TYR A 65 -1.01 -11.56 6.88
CA TYR A 65 0.18 -10.92 6.36
C TYR A 65 1.29 -10.95 7.42
N PRO A 66 2.44 -11.59 7.15
CA PRO A 66 3.53 -11.72 8.13
C PRO A 66 4.41 -10.47 8.23
N GLY A 67 4.17 -9.47 7.37
CA GLY A 67 4.97 -8.25 7.32
C GLY A 67 4.43 -7.12 8.20
N ASP A 68 4.93 -5.92 7.95
CA ASP A 68 4.53 -4.70 8.65
C ASP A 68 3.16 -4.21 8.15
N VAL A 69 2.10 -4.58 8.88
CA VAL A 69 0.71 -4.21 8.57
C VAL A 69 0.49 -2.71 8.68
N ALA A 70 1.17 -2.02 9.60
CA ALA A 70 1.04 -0.57 9.77
C ALA A 70 1.52 0.19 8.53
N ARG A 71 2.60 -0.28 7.89
CA ARG A 71 3.05 0.29 6.60
C ARG A 71 2.06 0.06 5.46
N VAL A 72 1.38 -1.08 5.45
CA VAL A 72 0.33 -1.35 4.47
C VAL A 72 -0.86 -0.42 4.71
N GLU A 73 -1.29 -0.26 5.96
CA GLU A 73 -2.35 0.66 6.37
C GLU A 73 -2.07 2.10 5.92
N GLU A 74 -0.87 2.63 6.16
CA GLU A 74 -0.51 3.98 5.70
C GLU A 74 -0.58 4.14 4.18
N LYS A 75 -0.19 3.09 3.44
CA LYS A 75 -0.21 3.07 1.98
C LYS A 75 -1.63 2.98 1.43
N VAL A 76 -2.47 2.15 2.03
CA VAL A 76 -3.88 2.02 1.69
C VAL A 76 -4.61 3.33 1.99
N ARG A 77 -4.37 3.95 3.15
CA ARG A 77 -4.95 5.25 3.51
C ARG A 77 -4.55 6.36 2.54
N GLY A 78 -3.28 6.40 2.12
CA GLY A 78 -2.83 7.35 1.10
C GLY A 78 -3.50 7.11 -0.26
N ALA A 79 -3.44 5.88 -0.76
CA ALA A 79 -3.85 5.54 -2.12
C ALA A 79 -5.37 5.44 -2.33
N LEU A 80 -6.12 4.99 -1.33
CA LEU A 80 -7.56 4.73 -1.43
C LEU A 80 -8.40 5.75 -0.65
N MET A 81 -7.94 6.17 0.53
CA MET A 81 -8.70 7.08 1.41
C MET A 81 -8.29 8.55 1.26
N GLY A 82 -7.32 8.86 0.40
CA GLY A 82 -6.90 10.23 0.14
C GLY A 82 -6.14 10.89 1.28
N ALA A 83 -5.48 10.12 2.15
CA ALA A 83 -4.65 10.68 3.21
C ALA A 83 -3.46 11.44 2.60
N THR A 84 -3.41 12.76 2.80
CA THR A 84 -2.33 13.63 2.34
C THR A 84 -1.38 14.00 3.47
N VAL A 85 -0.15 14.35 3.10
CA VAL A 85 0.89 14.87 3.99
C VAL A 85 1.58 16.05 3.34
N THR A 86 2.02 17.01 4.15
CA THR A 86 2.79 18.15 3.68
C THR A 86 4.27 17.79 3.62
N CYS A 87 4.77 17.55 2.41
CA CYS A 87 6.19 17.37 2.15
C CYS A 87 6.90 18.73 2.04
N PRO A 88 7.97 18.99 2.81
CA PRO A 88 8.72 20.25 2.71
C PRO A 88 9.37 20.49 1.34
N ALA A 89 9.54 19.46 0.50
CA ALA A 89 10.14 19.58 -0.83
C ALA A 89 9.12 19.59 -1.98
N LEU A 90 7.98 18.91 -1.83
CA LEU A 90 6.98 18.73 -2.89
C LEU A 90 5.64 19.44 -2.61
N GLY A 91 5.45 19.98 -1.41
CA GLY A 91 4.15 20.48 -0.96
C GLY A 91 3.23 19.35 -0.52
N GLU A 92 1.93 19.52 -0.73
CA GLU A 92 0.93 18.51 -0.36
C GLU A 92 0.98 17.30 -1.31
N ILE A 93 1.23 16.12 -0.76
CA ILE A 93 1.31 14.87 -1.51
C ILE A 93 0.55 13.75 -0.78
N GLY A 94 0.11 12.72 -1.50
CA GLY A 94 -0.44 11.51 -0.89
C GLY A 94 0.56 10.85 0.06
N ARG A 95 0.07 10.29 1.17
CA ARG A 95 0.91 9.54 2.13
C ARG A 95 1.62 8.37 1.46
N ASP A 96 0.95 7.74 0.50
CA ASP A 96 1.48 6.67 -0.33
C ASP A 96 2.67 7.13 -1.18
N ALA A 97 2.54 8.29 -1.84
CA ALA A 97 3.61 8.90 -2.62
C ALA A 97 4.78 9.31 -1.71
N CYS A 98 4.50 9.87 -0.53
CA CYS A 98 5.53 10.21 0.46
C CYS A 98 6.40 8.99 0.82
N LEU A 99 5.78 7.82 1.06
CA LEU A 99 6.50 6.58 1.35
C LEU A 99 7.30 6.06 0.14
N ASP A 100 6.79 6.22 -1.08
CA ASP A 100 7.55 5.84 -2.29
C ASP A 100 8.74 6.74 -2.52
N TRP A 101 8.59 8.04 -2.28
CA TRP A 101 9.68 9.01 -2.33
C TRP A 101 10.77 8.70 -1.31
N GLN A 102 10.40 8.28 -0.09
CA GLN A 102 11.35 7.89 0.95
C GLN A 102 12.20 6.67 0.57
N LYS A 103 11.63 5.71 -0.17
CA LYS A 103 12.34 4.48 -0.61
C LYS A 103 13.32 4.73 -1.75
N LYS A 104 13.16 5.81 -2.50
CA LYS A 104 14.00 6.08 -3.68
C LYS A 104 15.44 6.41 -3.23
N PRO A 105 16.47 5.82 -3.87
CA PRO A 105 17.85 6.20 -3.60
C PRO A 105 18.14 7.61 -4.09
N PHE A 106 19.19 8.20 -3.54
CA PHE A 106 19.72 9.47 -4.00
C PHE A 106 20.07 9.40 -5.49
N ALA A 107 19.74 10.47 -6.21
CA ALA A 107 20.09 10.61 -7.62
C ALA A 107 20.47 12.06 -7.88
N ALA A 108 21.75 12.30 -8.20
CA ALA A 108 22.27 13.64 -8.49
C ALA A 108 21.72 14.23 -9.80
N THR A 109 21.19 13.39 -10.68
CA THR A 109 20.63 13.79 -11.98
C THR A 109 19.27 14.47 -11.90
N SER A 110 18.60 14.46 -10.73
CA SER A 110 17.30 15.12 -10.54
C SER A 110 17.33 15.97 -9.28
N SER A 111 17.19 17.29 -9.46
CA SER A 111 17.11 18.26 -8.37
C SER A 111 15.96 17.95 -7.40
N ILE A 112 14.81 17.52 -7.92
CA ILE A 112 13.64 17.11 -7.12
C ILE A 112 13.99 15.88 -6.27
N ARG A 113 14.58 14.83 -6.86
CA ARG A 113 14.99 13.63 -6.09
C ARG A 113 15.98 13.97 -4.99
N ALA A 114 16.97 14.82 -5.29
CA ALA A 114 17.95 15.28 -4.32
C ALA A 114 17.30 16.10 -3.18
N ALA A 115 16.38 17.02 -3.51
CA ALA A 115 15.68 17.85 -2.53
C ALA A 115 14.83 17.00 -1.58
N VAL A 116 14.02 16.08 -2.12
CA VAL A 116 13.17 15.19 -1.32
C VAL A 116 14.02 14.25 -0.46
N TYR A 117 15.08 13.66 -1.02
CA TYR A 117 15.98 12.77 -0.30
C TYR A 117 16.61 13.44 0.92
N ARG A 118 17.07 14.70 0.76
CA ARG A 118 17.64 15.52 1.84
C ARG A 118 16.56 15.90 2.86
N ALA A 119 15.40 16.34 2.41
CA ALA A 119 14.33 16.77 3.30
C ALA A 119 13.81 15.63 4.18
N CYS A 120 13.70 14.41 3.65
CA CYS A 120 13.34 13.23 4.45
C CYS A 120 14.39 12.88 5.52
N ARG A 121 15.67 13.23 5.32
CA ARG A 121 16.78 12.97 6.25
C ARG A 121 17.12 14.14 7.17
N ALA A 122 16.58 15.32 6.89
CA ALA A 122 16.75 16.52 7.71
C ALA A 122 15.79 16.59 8.92
N GLY A 123 15.12 15.49 9.28
CA GLY A 123 14.20 15.44 10.42
C GLY A 123 12.72 15.64 10.07
N CYS A 124 12.28 15.28 8.85
CA CYS A 124 10.87 15.33 8.50
C CYS A 124 10.01 14.44 9.43
N ARG A 125 8.94 15.01 10.00
CA ARG A 125 7.99 14.32 10.92
C ARG A 125 7.36 13.06 10.32
N HIS A 126 7.20 13.02 9.00
CA HIS A 126 6.60 11.88 8.28
C HIS A 126 7.64 10.86 7.77
N SER A 127 8.92 11.10 8.04
CA SER A 127 10.00 10.20 7.64
C SER A 127 10.02 8.96 8.53
N SER A 128 9.84 7.79 7.92
CA SER A 128 10.00 6.49 8.57
C SER A 128 11.45 5.96 8.44
N LEU A 129 12.33 6.72 7.78
CA LEU A 129 13.72 6.31 7.57
C LEU A 129 14.46 6.37 8.92
N LYS A 130 14.90 5.22 9.43
CA LYS A 130 15.95 5.22 10.46
C LYS A 130 17.16 5.94 9.87
N ALA A 131 17.74 6.87 10.63
CA ALA A 131 18.96 7.56 10.24
C ALA A 131 20.09 6.55 10.08
N SER A 132 20.30 6.02 8.88
CA SER A 132 21.42 5.14 8.59
C SER A 132 21.96 5.41 7.18
N GLN A 133 23.08 6.14 7.21
CA GLN A 133 24.25 6.09 6.34
C GLN A 133 24.00 6.33 4.84
N GLY A 134 24.35 7.55 4.43
CA GLY A 134 24.78 7.78 3.06
C GLY A 134 26.07 6.99 2.83
N GLU A 135 26.00 5.97 2.00
CA GLU A 135 27.20 5.41 1.39
C GLU A 135 27.27 6.00 -0.02
N SER A 136 28.15 6.99 -0.15
CA SER A 136 28.65 7.50 -1.41
C SER A 136 29.89 6.67 -1.75
N CYS A 137 30.00 6.18 -2.98
CA CYS A 137 31.28 5.95 -3.64
C CYS A 137 31.16 6.59 -5.02
#